data_AF-A0A5C3PBG5-F1
#
_entry.id   AF-A0A5C3PBG5-F1
#
_cell.length_a   1.000
_cell.length_b   1.000
_cell.length_c   1.000
_cell.angle_alpha   90.00
_cell.angle_beta   90.00
_cell.angle_gamma   90.00
#
_symmetry.space_group_name_H-M   'P 1'
#
loop_
_entity.id
_entity.type
_entity.pdbx_description
1 polymer ?
#
loop_
_entity_poly.entity_id
_entity_poly.type
_entity_poly.pdbx_seq_one_letter_code
_entity_poly.pdbx_strand_id
1 'polypeptide(L)'
;MDVASLLQINTAPPQLIPDQVPTPPPSISSSPTIAPRALESEEGVPCDVSLSISRTFHPKSKLLPPQPDTIFRSSDNVLFYVHRTVIREKSANDWNGRLPQLPASTHSIEDGGMGKVTSLPESAAALNIVFHAVYGYSCAHYSPTLDDIIAGVDAMAIYGVPPKDHILPCTPLYVLILNHAPLAPLPAYTLAAFHDIHSLAVPISTHLLSIPLGPGSLTDATLQRMGPIYLKRLLCLQLDRVDKLRGLLVSPPLPHPPTKTCHLAVERTRLTRAWTLAASRVAWDASADMSSSAIEAAFLPLAEQLTCPLCAESLATCVRRVVDGWSAVKRSIE
;
A
#
# COMPACT_ATOMS: atom_id res chain seq x y z
N MET A 1 -0.32 -40.52 24.15
CA MET A 1 -1.01 -39.31 23.65
C MET A 1 0.09 -38.43 23.11
N ASP A 2 0.07 -38.15 21.81
CA ASP A 2 1.12 -37.38 21.16
C ASP A 2 1.03 -35.91 21.58
N VAL A 3 2.04 -35.44 22.30
CA VAL A 3 2.07 -34.10 22.91
C VAL A 3 2.23 -33.02 21.83
N ALA A 4 2.83 -33.35 20.69
CA ALA A 4 2.90 -32.48 19.53
C ALA A 4 1.51 -32.19 18.94
N SER A 5 0.55 -33.11 19.08
CA SER A 5 -0.83 -32.93 18.60
C SER A 5 -1.65 -31.92 19.44
N LEU A 6 -1.17 -31.49 20.62
CA LEU A 6 -1.82 -30.48 21.47
C LEU A 6 -1.47 -29.03 21.09
N LEU A 7 -0.34 -28.85 20.39
CA LEU A 7 0.00 -27.61 19.70
C LEU A 7 -0.54 -27.78 18.27
N GLN A 8 -1.74 -27.28 18.00
CA GLN A 8 -2.42 -27.44 16.70
C GLN A 8 -1.68 -26.69 15.58
N ILE A 9 -0.56 -27.25 15.14
CA ILE A 9 0.15 -26.83 13.94
C ILE A 9 -0.49 -27.59 12.78
N ASN A 10 -1.32 -26.90 12.00
CA ASN A 10 -1.69 -27.33 10.65
C ASN A 10 -0.46 -27.17 9.74
N THR A 11 0.45 -28.15 9.77
CA THR A 11 1.53 -28.29 8.79
C THR A 11 1.00 -29.09 7.61
N ALA A 12 0.45 -28.39 6.62
CA ALA A 12 0.31 -28.96 5.28
C ALA A 12 1.69 -28.89 4.58
N PRO A 13 2.27 -30.02 4.13
CA PRO A 13 3.51 -29.99 3.37
C PRO A 13 3.25 -29.42 1.96
N PRO A 14 4.14 -28.59 1.39
CA PRO A 14 4.04 -28.20 0.00
C PRO A 14 4.36 -29.41 -0.87
N GLN A 15 3.34 -29.95 -1.53
CA GLN A 15 3.48 -30.92 -2.61
C GLN A 15 4.17 -30.23 -3.79
N LEU A 16 5.45 -30.55 -4.00
CA LEU A 16 6.17 -30.27 -5.23
C LEU A 16 5.55 -31.12 -6.36
N ILE A 17 4.84 -30.46 -7.28
CA ILE A 17 4.45 -31.04 -8.57
C ILE A 17 5.30 -30.35 -9.65
N PRO A 18 6.18 -31.07 -10.36
CA PRO A 18 6.87 -30.55 -11.53
C PRO A 18 6.01 -30.80 -12.79
N ASP A 19 5.18 -29.85 -13.17
CA ASP A 19 4.48 -29.93 -14.46
C ASP A 19 5.38 -29.41 -15.58
N GLN A 20 5.89 -30.38 -16.34
CA GLN A 20 6.62 -30.21 -17.58
C GLN A 20 5.70 -29.59 -18.64
N VAL A 21 6.10 -28.44 -19.19
CA VAL A 21 5.46 -27.81 -20.35
C VAL A 21 5.86 -28.55 -21.64
N PRO A 22 4.91 -29.04 -22.46
CA PRO A 22 5.25 -29.64 -23.75
C PRO A 22 5.64 -28.59 -24.79
N THR A 23 6.82 -28.75 -25.37
CA THR A 23 7.35 -27.95 -26.49
C THR A 23 6.54 -28.21 -27.77
N PRO A 24 6.14 -27.18 -28.54
CA PRO A 24 5.52 -27.37 -29.86
C PRO A 24 6.55 -27.74 -30.94
N PRO A 25 6.15 -28.49 -32.00
CA PRO A 25 7.03 -28.95 -33.07
C PRO A 25 7.40 -27.82 -34.07
N PRO A 26 8.48 -27.99 -34.85
CA PRO A 26 9.01 -26.96 -35.73
C PRO A 26 8.14 -26.78 -36.99
N SER A 27 7.83 -25.52 -37.31
CA SER A 27 7.18 -25.16 -38.58
C SER A 27 8.23 -24.71 -39.59
N ILE A 28 8.24 -25.39 -40.73
CA ILE A 28 9.17 -25.19 -41.86
C ILE A 28 8.56 -24.18 -42.83
N SER A 29 9.38 -23.18 -43.21
CA SER A 29 9.45 -22.44 -44.48
C SER A 29 8.15 -21.97 -45.17
N SER A 30 7.96 -20.65 -45.30
CA SER A 30 8.17 -19.95 -46.59
C SER A 30 7.77 -18.45 -46.58
N SER A 31 8.63 -17.64 -47.23
CA SER A 31 8.41 -16.29 -47.82
C SER A 31 8.68 -15.03 -46.97
N PRO A 32 9.10 -13.90 -47.58
CA PRO A 32 10.32 -13.70 -48.35
C PRO A 32 11.20 -12.58 -47.76
N THR A 33 12.51 -12.69 -47.98
CA THR A 33 13.52 -11.68 -47.66
C THR A 33 13.32 -10.42 -48.49
N ILE A 34 13.04 -9.28 -47.84
CA ILE A 34 13.21 -7.94 -48.40
C ILE A 34 14.39 -7.30 -47.65
N ALA A 35 15.47 -7.04 -48.37
CA ALA A 35 16.67 -6.39 -47.87
C ALA A 35 16.39 -4.94 -47.41
N PRO A 36 17.06 -4.43 -46.36
CA PRO A 36 16.96 -3.04 -46.00
C PRO A 36 17.82 -2.21 -46.96
N ARG A 37 17.15 -1.41 -47.79
CA ARG A 37 17.80 -0.38 -48.60
C ARG A 37 18.09 0.80 -47.68
N ALA A 38 19.37 1.10 -47.48
CA ALA A 38 19.82 2.35 -46.89
C ALA A 38 19.24 3.52 -47.68
N LEU A 39 18.57 4.43 -46.98
CA LEU A 39 18.29 5.77 -47.47
C LEU A 39 18.96 6.74 -46.50
N GLU A 40 19.72 7.61 -47.13
CA GLU A 40 20.62 8.59 -46.58
C GLU A 40 19.84 9.66 -45.80
N SER A 41 20.52 10.19 -44.79
CA SER A 41 20.08 11.28 -43.95
C SER A 41 19.77 12.52 -44.78
N GLU A 42 18.52 12.98 -44.73
CA GLU A 42 18.12 14.32 -45.12
C GLU A 42 17.57 15.06 -43.90
N GLU A 43 17.97 16.32 -43.81
CA GLU A 43 17.98 17.21 -42.67
C GLU A 43 16.59 17.60 -42.13
N GLY A 44 16.50 17.72 -40.80
CA GLY A 44 15.76 18.81 -40.14
C GLY A 44 14.25 18.95 -40.39
N VAL A 45 13.44 17.97 -39.97
CA VAL A 45 11.98 18.15 -39.81
C VAL A 45 11.70 18.64 -38.38
N PRO A 46 10.89 19.71 -38.16
CA PRO A 46 10.48 20.08 -36.81
C PRO A 46 9.68 18.92 -36.23
N CYS A 47 10.02 18.47 -35.02
CA CYS A 47 9.25 17.44 -34.32
C CYS A 47 7.77 17.79 -34.40
N ASP A 48 7.02 16.98 -35.15
CA ASP A 48 5.57 17.09 -35.26
C ASP A 48 5.01 16.86 -33.86
N VAL A 49 4.65 17.94 -33.17
CA VAL A 49 4.13 17.88 -31.80
C VAL A 49 2.72 17.30 -31.91
N SER A 50 2.65 15.96 -31.89
CA SER A 50 1.39 15.24 -31.93
C SER A 50 0.55 15.60 -30.69
N LEU A 51 -0.44 16.46 -30.88
CA LEU A 51 -1.41 16.83 -29.85
C LEU A 51 -2.37 15.65 -29.66
N SER A 52 -2.43 15.13 -28.45
CA SER A 52 -3.35 14.04 -28.07
C SER A 52 -4.53 14.58 -27.26
N ILE A 53 -5.67 13.89 -27.27
CA ILE A 53 -6.87 14.28 -26.49
C ILE A 53 -7.17 13.18 -25.46
N SER A 54 -7.49 13.57 -24.23
CA SER A 54 -7.90 12.64 -23.18
C SER A 54 -9.12 11.82 -23.60
N ARG A 55 -9.11 10.52 -23.33
CA ARG A 55 -10.23 9.62 -23.66
C ARG A 55 -11.49 9.90 -22.85
N THR A 56 -11.37 10.41 -21.62
CA THR A 56 -12.51 10.74 -20.74
C THR A 56 -12.89 12.22 -20.85
N PHE A 57 -11.89 13.10 -20.84
CA PHE A 57 -12.08 14.55 -20.85
C PHE A 57 -11.88 15.10 -22.27
N HIS A 58 -12.81 14.77 -23.17
CA HIS A 58 -12.81 15.18 -24.59
C HIS A 58 -13.97 16.15 -24.90
N PRO A 59 -13.96 16.89 -26.03
CA PRO A 59 -14.95 17.94 -26.29
C PRO A 59 -16.40 17.46 -26.31
N LYS A 60 -16.61 16.23 -26.77
CA LYS A 60 -17.93 15.58 -26.87
C LYS A 60 -18.28 14.73 -25.65
N SER A 61 -17.53 14.89 -24.56
CA SER A 61 -17.74 14.11 -23.35
C SER A 61 -19.07 14.47 -22.72
N LYS A 62 -19.82 13.45 -22.29
CA LYS A 62 -21.15 13.60 -21.69
C LYS A 62 -21.12 13.42 -20.17
N LEU A 63 -19.98 13.75 -19.53
CA LEU A 63 -19.82 13.61 -18.08
C LEU A 63 -20.88 14.42 -17.34
N LEU A 64 -21.07 15.68 -17.75
CA LEU A 64 -22.09 16.58 -17.21
C LEU A 64 -22.65 17.43 -18.36
N PRO A 65 -23.93 17.84 -18.31
CA PRO A 65 -24.44 18.96 -19.11
C PRO A 65 -24.23 20.29 -18.37
N PRO A 66 -23.93 21.42 -19.05
CA PRO A 66 -23.66 21.60 -20.48
C PRO A 66 -22.28 21.07 -20.91
N GLN A 67 -21.91 21.18 -22.20
CA GLN A 67 -20.59 20.72 -22.70
C GLN A 67 -19.41 21.42 -21.99
N PRO A 68 -18.21 20.79 -21.97
CA PRO A 68 -17.01 21.39 -21.40
C PRO A 68 -16.69 22.77 -22.00
N ASP A 69 -16.32 23.74 -21.15
CA ASP A 69 -16.10 25.15 -21.50
C ASP A 69 -14.63 25.59 -21.31
N THR A 70 -13.77 24.71 -20.79
CA THR A 70 -12.38 24.99 -20.44
C THR A 70 -11.45 23.90 -20.95
N ILE A 71 -10.26 24.29 -21.41
CA ILE A 71 -9.26 23.37 -21.94
C ILE A 71 -7.93 23.55 -21.22
N PHE A 72 -7.43 22.45 -20.67
CA PHE A 72 -6.08 22.36 -20.14
C PHE A 72 -5.20 21.50 -21.05
N ARG A 73 -3.91 21.84 -21.11
CA ARG A 73 -2.88 21.08 -21.81
C ARG A 73 -1.82 20.62 -20.80
N SER A 74 -1.56 19.32 -20.74
CA SER A 74 -0.49 18.74 -19.92
C SER A 74 0.91 19.01 -20.51
N SER A 75 1.96 18.68 -19.77
CA SER A 75 3.36 18.83 -20.24
C SER A 75 3.74 17.87 -21.37
N ASP A 76 3.07 16.72 -21.46
CA ASP A 76 3.16 15.72 -22.53
C ASP A 76 2.13 15.93 -23.65
N ASN A 77 1.62 17.16 -23.79
CA ASN A 77 0.78 17.61 -24.92
C ASN A 77 -0.59 16.90 -25.06
N VAL A 78 -1.16 16.45 -23.95
CA VAL A 78 -2.54 15.93 -23.90
C VAL A 78 -3.51 17.04 -23.52
N LEU A 79 -4.59 17.18 -24.30
CA LEU A 79 -5.67 18.12 -24.06
C LEU A 79 -6.77 17.50 -23.20
N PHE A 80 -7.20 18.25 -22.19
CA PHE A 80 -8.28 17.90 -21.28
C PHE A 80 -9.39 18.94 -21.38
N TYR A 81 -10.58 18.49 -21.75
CA TYR A 81 -11.79 19.29 -21.87
C TYR A 81 -12.63 19.12 -20.60
N VAL A 82 -12.79 20.20 -19.86
CA VAL A 82 -13.41 20.21 -18.53
C VAL A 82 -14.36 21.39 -18.34
N HIS A 83 -15.19 21.30 -17.31
CA HIS A 83 -16.14 22.33 -16.88
C HIS A 83 -15.51 23.22 -15.82
N ARG A 84 -15.45 24.51 -16.11
CA ARG A 84 -14.95 25.56 -15.23
C ARG A 84 -15.68 25.56 -13.88
N THR A 85 -17.01 25.43 -13.93
CA THR A 85 -17.88 25.49 -12.74
C THR A 85 -17.54 24.40 -11.74
N VAL A 86 -17.36 23.17 -12.21
CA VAL A 86 -16.98 22.00 -11.39
C VAL A 86 -15.62 22.22 -10.76
N ILE A 87 -14.63 22.66 -11.54
CA ILE A 87 -13.28 22.91 -11.06
C ILE A 87 -13.26 24.03 -10.00
N ARG A 88 -13.98 25.12 -10.26
CA ARG A 88 -14.06 26.26 -9.35
C ARG A 88 -14.77 25.92 -8.05
N GLU A 89 -15.74 25.01 -8.08
CA GLU A 89 -16.43 24.55 -6.87
C GLU A 89 -15.48 23.74 -5.94
N LYS A 90 -14.54 22.98 -6.52
CA LYS A 90 -13.62 22.12 -5.75
C LYS A 90 -12.29 22.78 -5.38
N SER A 91 -11.93 23.86 -6.06
CA SER A 91 -10.66 24.57 -5.84
C SER A 91 -10.82 25.78 -4.93
N ALA A 92 -9.99 25.86 -3.90
CA ALA A 92 -9.94 26.98 -2.97
C ALA A 92 -8.98 28.11 -3.41
N ASN A 93 -8.22 27.94 -4.49
CA ASN A 93 -7.19 28.91 -4.94
C ASN A 93 -7.27 29.25 -6.44
N ASP A 94 -8.48 29.20 -7.00
CA ASP A 94 -8.75 29.44 -8.43
C ASP A 94 -7.85 28.60 -9.36
N TRP A 95 -7.63 27.34 -9.00
CA TRP A 95 -6.75 26.39 -9.68
C TRP A 95 -5.31 26.91 -9.81
N ASN A 96 -4.77 27.39 -8.69
CA ASN A 96 -3.47 28.06 -8.63
C ASN A 96 -3.40 29.30 -9.54
N GLY A 97 -4.50 30.07 -9.61
CA GLY A 97 -4.64 31.22 -10.50
C GLY A 97 -4.65 30.90 -12.00
N ARG A 98 -4.80 29.61 -12.37
CA ARG A 98 -4.77 29.16 -13.77
C ARG A 98 -6.15 29.02 -14.41
N LEU A 99 -7.23 29.26 -13.67
CA LEU A 99 -8.54 29.36 -14.29
C LEU A 99 -8.59 30.62 -15.16
N PRO A 100 -8.80 30.52 -16.49
CA PRO A 100 -8.94 31.68 -17.37
C PRO A 100 -10.03 32.60 -16.83
N GLN A 101 -9.90 33.91 -16.76
CA GLN A 101 -11.05 34.78 -16.47
C GLN A 101 -11.93 34.85 -17.73
N LEU A 102 -13.17 34.36 -17.68
CA LEU A 102 -14.12 34.64 -18.76
C LEU A 102 -14.70 36.03 -18.49
N PRO A 103 -14.61 37.00 -19.42
CA PRO A 103 -15.37 38.23 -19.30
C PRO A 103 -16.86 37.89 -19.40
N ALA A 104 -17.70 38.60 -18.62
CA ALA A 104 -19.13 38.38 -18.50
C ALA A 104 -19.94 38.58 -19.81
N SER A 105 -19.29 38.87 -20.93
CA SER A 105 -19.91 39.35 -22.18
C SER A 105 -19.57 38.53 -23.43
N THR A 106 -18.84 37.42 -23.35
CA THR A 106 -18.58 36.56 -24.53
C THR A 106 -19.63 35.46 -24.70
N HIS A 107 -20.87 35.88 -24.89
CA HIS A 107 -21.84 35.10 -25.67
C HIS A 107 -21.79 35.62 -27.12
N SER A 108 -20.65 35.44 -27.78
CA SER A 108 -20.51 35.74 -29.22
C SER A 108 -20.20 34.43 -29.92
N ILE A 109 -21.25 33.79 -30.41
CA ILE A 109 -21.22 32.60 -31.26
C ILE A 109 -20.81 33.06 -32.67
N GLU A 110 -19.60 33.58 -32.88
CA GLU A 110 -19.17 33.97 -34.25
C GLU A 110 -17.70 33.66 -34.59
N ASP A 111 -16.93 33.08 -33.67
CA ASP A 111 -15.66 32.43 -34.01
C ASP A 111 -15.62 31.11 -33.25
N GLY A 112 -15.20 30.01 -33.88
CA GLY A 112 -15.31 28.63 -33.36
C GLY A 112 -14.80 28.47 -31.92
N GLY A 113 -15.68 28.74 -30.95
CA GLY A 113 -15.41 29.23 -29.60
C GLY A 113 -14.74 28.25 -28.67
N MET A 114 -13.50 27.92 -28.99
CA MET A 114 -12.64 27.09 -28.17
C MET A 114 -11.86 28.01 -27.24
N GLY A 115 -12.21 28.01 -25.95
CA GLY A 115 -11.57 28.86 -24.93
C GLY A 115 -10.04 28.73 -24.92
N LYS A 116 -9.34 29.81 -24.53
CA LYS A 116 -7.88 29.88 -24.39
C LYS A 116 -7.32 28.62 -23.71
N VAL A 117 -6.53 27.83 -24.43
CA VAL A 117 -5.88 26.62 -23.91
C VAL A 117 -4.87 26.99 -22.84
N THR A 118 -5.05 26.48 -21.62
CA THR A 118 -4.16 26.76 -20.50
C THR A 118 -3.18 25.61 -20.29
N SER A 119 -1.88 25.89 -20.33
CA SER A 119 -0.84 24.86 -20.13
C SER A 119 -0.55 24.63 -18.65
N LEU A 120 -0.43 23.37 -18.26
CA LEU A 120 -0.13 22.89 -16.92
C LEU A 120 1.19 22.09 -16.96
N PRO A 121 2.03 22.17 -15.91
CA PRO A 121 3.34 21.52 -15.90
C PRO A 121 3.28 20.00 -15.66
N GLU A 122 2.18 19.47 -15.13
CA GLU A 122 2.04 18.06 -14.80
C GLU A 122 1.80 17.19 -16.04
N SER A 123 2.17 15.90 -15.93
CA SER A 123 1.92 14.90 -16.96
C SER A 123 0.44 14.62 -17.14
N ALA A 124 0.06 14.05 -18.28
CA ALA A 124 -1.31 13.64 -18.53
C ALA A 124 -1.80 12.62 -17.49
N ALA A 125 -0.94 11.70 -17.05
CA ALA A 125 -1.31 10.69 -16.06
C ALA A 125 -1.70 11.33 -14.70
N ALA A 126 -0.88 12.25 -14.19
CA ALA A 126 -1.16 12.97 -12.95
C ALA A 126 -2.42 13.85 -13.07
N LEU A 127 -2.56 14.60 -14.16
CA LEU A 127 -3.75 15.44 -14.39
C LEU A 127 -5.02 14.61 -14.58
N ASN A 128 -4.92 13.43 -15.18
CA ASN A 128 -6.06 12.53 -15.30
C ASN A 128 -6.58 12.13 -13.90
N ILE A 129 -5.68 11.80 -12.96
CA ILE A 129 -6.06 11.52 -11.57
C ILE A 129 -6.71 12.74 -10.92
N VAL A 130 -6.13 13.94 -11.07
CA VAL A 130 -6.68 15.20 -10.54
C VAL A 130 -8.11 15.42 -11.04
N PHE A 131 -8.34 15.33 -12.35
CA PHE A 131 -9.67 15.56 -12.92
C PHE A 131 -10.65 14.45 -12.52
N HIS A 132 -10.24 13.19 -12.49
CA HIS A 132 -11.09 12.11 -11.98
C HIS A 132 -11.49 12.33 -10.51
N ALA A 133 -10.57 12.83 -9.67
CA ALA A 133 -10.87 13.18 -8.28
C ALA A 133 -11.86 14.34 -8.17
N VAL A 134 -11.67 15.41 -8.95
CA VAL A 134 -12.59 16.58 -8.97
C VAL A 134 -14.00 16.21 -9.40
N TYR A 135 -14.13 15.30 -10.38
CA TYR A 135 -15.43 14.84 -10.87
C TYR A 135 -16.02 13.66 -10.08
N GLY A 136 -15.25 13.08 -9.15
CA GLY A 136 -15.69 11.92 -8.35
C GLY A 136 -15.78 10.61 -9.14
N TYR A 137 -15.08 10.48 -10.27
CA TYR A 137 -15.05 9.25 -11.07
C TYR A 137 -13.82 8.39 -10.77
N SER A 138 -13.95 7.08 -10.98
CA SER A 138 -12.80 6.17 -10.93
C SER A 138 -11.88 6.37 -12.12
N CYS A 139 -10.56 6.37 -11.88
CA CYS A 139 -9.52 6.27 -12.91
C CYS A 139 -8.83 4.91 -12.93
N ALA A 140 -9.32 3.91 -12.17
CA ALA A 140 -8.67 2.61 -12.01
C ALA A 140 -8.50 1.84 -13.33
N HIS A 141 -9.38 2.03 -14.30
CA HIS A 141 -9.30 1.39 -15.63
C HIS A 141 -8.14 1.89 -16.49
N TYR A 142 -7.50 3.00 -16.10
CA TYR A 142 -6.26 3.46 -16.72
C TYR A 142 -5.02 2.78 -16.12
N SER A 143 -5.18 1.97 -15.07
CA SER A 143 -4.09 1.30 -14.35
C SER A 143 -2.92 2.25 -14.02
N PRO A 144 -3.18 3.40 -13.36
CA PRO A 144 -2.14 4.37 -13.04
C PRO A 144 -1.09 3.74 -12.11
N THR A 145 0.18 4.14 -12.26
CA THR A 145 1.23 3.71 -11.34
C THR A 145 1.09 4.44 -10.00
N LEU A 146 1.72 3.91 -8.93
CA LEU A 146 1.71 4.61 -7.64
C LEU A 146 2.40 5.98 -7.74
N ASP A 147 3.44 6.11 -8.57
CA ASP A 147 4.12 7.38 -8.79
C ASP A 147 3.20 8.41 -9.46
N ASP A 148 2.40 7.99 -10.44
CA ASP A 148 1.38 8.84 -11.06
C ASP A 148 0.32 9.28 -10.03
N ILE A 149 -0.11 8.35 -9.16
CA ILE A 149 -1.05 8.63 -8.07
C ILE A 149 -0.47 9.66 -7.11
N ILE A 150 0.78 9.48 -6.67
CA ILE A 150 1.47 10.43 -5.79
C ILE A 150 1.55 11.80 -6.46
N ALA A 151 1.99 11.86 -7.72
CA ALA A 151 2.10 13.11 -8.48
C ALA A 151 0.73 13.79 -8.67
N GLY A 152 -0.32 13.01 -8.96
CA GLY A 152 -1.68 13.52 -9.09
C GLY A 152 -2.24 14.09 -7.78
N VAL A 153 -2.05 13.38 -6.66
CA VAL A 153 -2.50 13.83 -5.33
C VAL A 153 -1.72 15.06 -4.86
N ASP A 154 -0.41 15.14 -5.14
CA ASP A 154 0.38 16.34 -4.89
C ASP A 154 -0.11 17.53 -5.73
N ALA A 155 -0.42 17.29 -7.00
CA ALA A 155 -0.97 18.31 -7.90
C ALA A 155 -2.35 18.80 -7.44
N MET A 156 -3.20 17.94 -6.87
CA MET A 156 -4.48 18.36 -6.29
C MET A 156 -4.27 19.48 -5.25
N ALA A 157 -3.32 19.31 -4.33
CA ALA A 157 -3.01 20.32 -3.31
C ALA A 157 -2.50 21.63 -3.94
N ILE A 158 -1.64 21.55 -4.97
CA ILE A 158 -1.16 22.72 -5.73
C ILE A 158 -2.33 23.48 -6.35
N TYR A 159 -3.29 22.77 -6.93
CA TYR A 159 -4.49 23.34 -7.55
C TYR A 159 -5.61 23.69 -6.56
N GLY A 160 -5.30 23.73 -5.26
CA GLY A 160 -6.24 24.13 -4.21
C GLY A 160 -7.39 23.15 -4.03
N VAL A 161 -7.25 21.91 -4.49
CA VAL A 161 -8.16 20.80 -4.24
C VAL A 161 -7.59 20.01 -3.06
N PRO A 162 -7.99 20.30 -1.81
CA PRO A 162 -7.42 19.65 -0.64
C PRO A 162 -7.60 18.13 -0.72
N PRO A 163 -6.53 17.32 -0.78
CA PRO A 163 -6.66 15.87 -0.92
C PRO A 163 -7.44 15.20 0.21
N LYS A 164 -7.28 15.72 1.43
CA LYS A 164 -7.98 15.26 2.63
C LYS A 164 -9.51 15.25 2.50
N ASP A 165 -10.07 16.20 1.75
CA ASP A 165 -11.52 16.33 1.58
C ASP A 165 -12.07 15.49 0.42
N HIS A 166 -11.18 15.01 -0.48
CA HIS A 166 -11.55 14.27 -1.69
C HIS A 166 -11.17 12.78 -1.63
N ILE A 167 -10.24 12.41 -0.74
CA ILE A 167 -9.79 11.03 -0.52
C ILE A 167 -10.41 10.53 0.79
N LEU A 168 -11.73 10.33 0.74
CA LEU A 168 -12.51 9.81 1.84
C LEU A 168 -12.79 8.31 1.68
N PRO A 169 -13.12 7.59 2.77
CA PRO A 169 -13.62 6.23 2.66
C PRO A 169 -14.75 6.15 1.62
N CYS A 170 -14.73 5.11 0.80
CA CYS A 170 -15.64 4.89 -0.33
C CYS A 170 -15.42 5.75 -1.58
N THR A 171 -14.46 6.69 -1.62
CA THR A 171 -14.13 7.36 -2.88
C THR A 171 -13.28 6.46 -3.78
N PRO A 172 -13.38 6.59 -5.12
CA PRO A 172 -12.60 5.75 -6.02
C PRO A 172 -11.08 5.88 -5.82
N LEU A 173 -10.60 7.10 -5.55
CA LEU A 173 -9.18 7.36 -5.34
C LEU A 173 -8.67 6.76 -4.02
N TYR A 174 -9.50 6.76 -2.97
CA TYR A 174 -9.18 6.07 -1.71
C TYR A 174 -8.98 4.56 -1.93
N VAL A 175 -9.92 3.92 -2.62
CA VAL A 175 -9.84 2.48 -2.94
C VAL A 175 -8.64 2.18 -3.83
N LEU A 176 -8.38 3.04 -4.82
CA LEU A 176 -7.23 2.89 -5.72
C LEU A 176 -5.91 2.90 -4.95
N ILE A 177 -5.70 3.88 -4.05
CA ILE A 177 -4.46 3.95 -3.26
C ILE A 177 -4.31 2.71 -2.35
N LEU A 178 -5.40 2.26 -1.73
CA LEU A 178 -5.36 1.04 -0.90
C LEU A 178 -4.98 -0.21 -1.68
N ASN A 179 -5.37 -0.32 -2.95
CA ASN A 179 -4.99 -1.46 -3.79
C ASN A 179 -3.48 -1.47 -4.10
N HIS A 180 -2.81 -0.31 -4.13
CA HIS A 180 -1.35 -0.22 -4.30
C HIS A 180 -0.58 -0.41 -2.98
N ALA A 181 -1.22 -0.21 -1.83
CA ALA A 181 -0.56 -0.22 -0.54
C ALA A 181 0.19 -1.52 -0.20
N PRO A 182 -0.30 -2.74 -0.49
CA PRO A 182 0.45 -3.96 -0.22
C PRO A 182 1.75 -4.10 -1.03
N LEU A 183 1.82 -3.48 -2.21
CA LEU A 183 2.98 -3.57 -3.11
C LEU A 183 4.07 -2.56 -2.75
N ALA A 184 3.67 -1.37 -2.31
CA ALA A 184 4.56 -0.28 -1.96
C ALA A 184 4.01 0.51 -0.74
N PRO A 185 4.01 -0.10 0.46
CA PRO A 185 3.35 0.46 1.63
C PRO A 185 4.04 1.73 2.15
N LEU A 186 5.37 1.84 2.05
CA LEU A 186 6.11 3.00 2.55
C LEU A 186 5.81 4.28 1.74
N PRO A 187 5.88 4.28 0.39
CA PRO A 187 5.44 5.42 -0.41
C PRO A 187 3.96 5.77 -0.20
N ALA A 188 3.08 4.76 -0.14
CA ALA A 188 1.64 4.98 0.06
C ALA A 188 1.33 5.60 1.44
N TYR A 189 1.98 5.13 2.50
CA TYR A 189 1.83 5.71 3.84
C TYR A 189 2.40 7.12 3.91
N THR A 190 3.55 7.35 3.25
CA THR A 190 4.17 8.68 3.17
C THR A 190 3.28 9.68 2.44
N LEU A 191 2.59 9.26 1.38
CA LEU A 191 1.59 10.07 0.69
C LEU A 191 0.43 10.44 1.62
N ALA A 192 -0.14 9.44 2.31
CA ALA A 192 -1.23 9.67 3.26
C ALA A 192 -0.81 10.62 4.39
N ALA A 193 0.41 10.45 4.91
CA ALA A 193 0.99 11.27 5.96
C ALA A 193 1.23 12.72 5.52
N PHE A 194 1.83 12.91 4.34
CA PHE A 194 2.15 14.23 3.79
C PHE A 194 0.91 15.11 3.61
N HIS A 195 -0.21 14.52 3.21
CA HIS A 195 -1.49 15.22 3.03
C HIS A 195 -2.44 15.13 4.24
N ASP A 196 -1.96 14.62 5.38
CA ASP A 196 -2.72 14.43 6.63
C ASP A 196 -4.05 13.65 6.44
N ILE A 197 -4.02 12.59 5.61
CA ILE A 197 -5.16 11.73 5.32
C ILE A 197 -5.14 10.53 6.26
N HIS A 198 -5.50 10.79 7.52
CA HIS A 198 -5.43 9.78 8.59
C HIS A 198 -6.23 8.50 8.28
N SER A 199 -7.43 8.63 7.70
CA SER A 199 -8.30 7.51 7.30
C SER A 199 -7.64 6.54 6.32
N LEU A 200 -6.66 7.01 5.53
CA LEU A 200 -5.89 6.22 4.58
C LEU A 200 -4.62 5.66 5.25
N ALA A 201 -3.97 6.44 6.12
CA ALA A 201 -2.77 6.02 6.83
C ALA A 201 -3.01 4.81 7.76
N VAL A 202 -4.18 4.71 8.40
CA VAL A 202 -4.55 3.61 9.31
C VAL A 202 -4.46 2.23 8.64
N PRO A 203 -5.22 1.91 7.57
CA PRO A 203 -5.13 0.59 6.93
C PRO A 203 -3.74 0.33 6.33
N ILE A 204 -3.10 1.33 5.73
CA ILE A 204 -1.77 1.17 5.13
C ILE A 204 -0.71 0.78 6.18
N SER A 205 -0.80 1.34 7.39
CA SER A 205 0.18 1.06 8.46
C SER A 205 0.31 -0.41 8.83
N THR A 206 -0.72 -1.23 8.58
CA THR A 206 -0.70 -2.68 8.83
C THR A 206 0.33 -3.41 7.95
N HIS A 207 0.60 -2.88 6.76
CA HIS A 207 1.59 -3.41 5.81
C HIS A 207 3.02 -2.97 6.13
N LEU A 208 3.19 -2.01 7.04
CA LEU A 208 4.51 -1.51 7.46
C LEU A 208 5.09 -2.28 8.65
N LEU A 209 4.35 -3.22 9.25
CA LEU A 209 4.83 -3.98 10.40
C LEU A 209 6.09 -4.81 10.09
N SER A 210 6.22 -5.28 8.85
CA SER A 210 7.37 -6.07 8.38
C SER A 210 8.55 -5.22 7.93
N ILE A 211 8.40 -3.89 7.84
CA ILE A 211 9.47 -3.02 7.36
C ILE A 211 10.38 -2.63 8.51
N PRO A 212 11.70 -2.91 8.41
CA PRO A 212 12.64 -2.46 9.41
C PRO A 212 12.78 -0.94 9.35
N LEU A 213 12.41 -0.22 10.41
CA LEU A 213 12.54 1.24 10.48
C LEU A 213 13.98 1.71 10.83
N GLY A 214 14.97 0.84 10.61
CA GLY A 214 16.36 1.11 10.89
C GLY A 214 17.05 2.02 9.86
N PRO A 215 18.30 2.43 10.15
CA PRO A 215 19.11 3.21 9.22
C PRO A 215 19.27 2.47 7.90
N GLY A 216 18.91 3.11 6.79
CA GLY A 216 18.97 2.56 5.43
C GLY A 216 17.60 2.26 4.80
N SER A 217 16.56 1.95 5.58
CA SER A 217 15.21 1.73 5.03
C SER A 217 14.40 3.02 4.89
N LEU A 218 14.70 4.04 5.70
CA LEU A 218 14.03 5.33 5.67
C LEU A 218 15.05 6.38 5.21
N THR A 219 14.83 6.96 4.03
CA THR A 219 15.64 8.07 3.53
C THR A 219 15.20 9.38 4.18
N ASP A 220 16.11 10.36 4.29
CA ASP A 220 15.80 11.68 4.84
C ASP A 220 14.61 12.36 4.11
N ALA A 221 14.54 12.18 2.78
CA ALA A 221 13.43 12.66 1.97
C ALA A 221 12.08 12.02 2.39
N THR A 222 12.08 10.71 2.68
CA THR A 222 10.88 10.01 3.14
C THR A 222 10.47 10.49 4.53
N LEU A 223 11.44 10.67 5.44
CA LEU A 223 11.19 11.15 6.80
C LEU A 223 10.63 12.57 6.80
N GLN A 224 11.22 13.46 6.01
CA GLN A 224 10.77 14.84 5.87
C GLN A 224 9.33 14.90 5.30
N ARG A 225 9.06 14.08 4.27
CA ARG A 225 7.74 14.03 3.62
C ARG A 225 6.67 13.40 4.51
N MET A 226 6.99 12.34 5.25
CA MET A 226 6.06 11.70 6.19
C MET A 226 5.73 12.62 7.37
N GLY A 227 6.71 13.40 7.81
CA GLY A 227 6.55 14.31 8.93
C GLY A 227 6.56 13.62 10.31
N PRO A 228 6.81 14.39 11.38
CA PRO A 228 7.10 13.85 12.71
C PRO A 228 5.90 13.14 13.36
N ILE A 229 4.67 13.58 13.07
CA ILE A 229 3.45 13.02 13.68
C ILE A 229 3.24 11.58 13.21
N TYR A 230 3.25 11.35 11.89
CA TYR A 230 3.03 10.02 11.31
C TYR A 230 4.24 9.10 11.49
N LEU A 231 5.46 9.65 11.52
CA LEU A 231 6.65 8.91 11.90
C LEU A 231 6.57 8.40 13.34
N LYS A 232 6.23 9.29 14.30
CA LYS A 232 6.05 8.89 15.71
C LYS A 232 4.98 7.81 15.84
N ARG A 233 3.83 7.97 15.18
CA ARG A 233 2.75 6.96 15.18
C ARG A 233 3.23 5.60 14.70
N LEU A 234 3.99 5.57 13.60
CA LEU A 234 4.53 4.33 13.04
C LEU A 234 5.56 3.67 13.96
N LEU A 235 6.48 4.46 14.53
CA LEU A 235 7.49 3.97 15.48
C LEU A 235 6.83 3.43 16.75
N CYS A 236 5.89 4.17 17.35
CA CYS A 236 5.13 3.71 18.52
C CYS A 236 4.39 2.41 18.21
N LEU A 237 3.72 2.30 17.06
CA LEU A 237 3.04 1.07 16.67
C LEU A 237 3.98 -0.15 16.70
N GLN A 238 5.17 -0.04 16.10
CA GLN A 238 6.10 -1.17 16.07
C GLN A 238 6.70 -1.47 17.46
N LEU A 239 7.14 -0.44 18.19
CA LEU A 239 7.73 -0.59 19.52
C LEU A 239 6.73 -1.15 20.52
N ASP A 240 5.52 -0.57 20.58
CA ASP A 240 4.45 -1.00 21.50
C ASP A 240 4.05 -2.45 21.21
N ARG A 241 3.99 -2.87 19.93
CA ARG A 241 3.74 -4.27 19.58
C ARG A 241 4.83 -5.18 20.12
N VAL A 242 6.09 -4.88 19.84
CA VAL A 242 7.22 -5.69 20.30
C VAL A 242 7.27 -5.77 21.82
N ASP A 243 7.01 -4.66 22.52
CA ASP A 243 6.99 -4.62 23.98
C ASP A 243 5.80 -5.40 24.57
N LYS A 244 4.64 -5.38 23.92
CA LYS A 244 3.50 -6.25 24.29
C LYS A 244 3.84 -7.72 24.14
N LEU A 245 4.49 -8.12 23.05
CA LEU A 245 4.93 -9.50 22.85
C LEU A 245 5.90 -9.93 23.96
N ARG A 246 6.91 -9.10 24.24
CA ARG A 246 7.86 -9.35 25.34
C ARG A 246 7.14 -9.50 26.68
N GLY A 247 6.17 -8.63 26.97
CA GLY A 247 5.35 -8.69 28.18
C GLY A 247 4.55 -9.99 28.31
N LEU A 248 4.00 -10.51 27.21
CA LEU A 248 3.28 -11.80 27.20
C LEU A 248 4.21 -12.98 27.52
N LEU A 249 5.47 -12.91 27.10
CA LEU A 249 6.47 -13.97 27.27
C LEU A 249 7.07 -14.04 28.69
N VAL A 250 6.95 -12.97 29.49
CA VAL A 250 7.53 -12.87 30.85
C VAL A 250 7.02 -13.97 31.78
N SER A 251 5.74 -14.33 31.67
CA SER A 251 5.09 -15.23 32.63
C SER A 251 5.24 -16.70 32.21
N PRO A 252 6.00 -17.53 32.94
CA PRO A 252 6.13 -18.95 32.64
C PRO A 252 4.83 -19.74 32.88
N PRO A 253 4.73 -20.99 32.39
CA PRO A 253 3.59 -21.87 32.64
C PRO A 253 3.37 -22.05 34.14
N LEU A 254 2.11 -21.98 34.58
CA LEU A 254 1.76 -22.20 35.97
C LEU A 254 2.06 -23.66 36.36
N PRO A 255 2.72 -23.89 37.50
CA PRO A 255 2.96 -25.24 37.96
C PRO A 255 1.65 -25.92 38.41
N HIS A 256 1.43 -27.16 37.98
CA HIS A 256 0.34 -27.98 38.53
C HIS A 256 0.68 -28.51 39.94
N PRO A 257 -0.33 -28.90 40.75
CA PRO A 257 -0.11 -29.52 42.06
C PRO A 257 0.70 -30.82 41.99
N PRO A 258 1.48 -31.20 43.02
CA PRO A 258 2.28 -32.41 43.00
C PRO A 258 1.43 -33.68 42.82
N THR A 259 1.83 -34.56 41.91
CA THR A 259 1.16 -35.86 41.67
C THR A 259 2.16 -37.00 41.79
N LYS A 260 1.65 -38.22 42.03
CA LYS A 260 2.43 -39.48 42.11
C LYS A 260 3.05 -39.91 40.76
N THR A 261 2.87 -39.13 39.70
CA THR A 261 3.42 -39.41 38.37
C THR A 261 4.41 -38.32 37.95
N CYS A 262 4.23 -37.09 38.43
CA CYS A 262 5.19 -35.99 38.31
C CYS A 262 6.03 -35.90 39.58
N HIS A 263 6.84 -36.92 39.84
CA HIS A 263 7.58 -37.09 41.11
C HIS A 263 8.74 -36.10 41.32
N LEU A 264 9.01 -35.22 40.36
CA LEU A 264 10.20 -34.39 40.38
C LEU A 264 9.82 -32.91 40.36
N ALA A 265 10.10 -32.21 41.46
CA ALA A 265 10.33 -30.77 41.42
C ALA A 265 11.32 -30.37 40.30
N VAL A 266 12.16 -31.32 39.85
CA VAL A 266 13.06 -31.21 38.71
C VAL A 266 12.33 -31.03 37.38
N GLU A 267 11.27 -31.79 37.04
CA GLU A 267 10.55 -31.60 35.76
C GLU A 267 9.87 -30.23 35.72
N ARG A 268 9.24 -29.82 36.83
CA ARG A 268 8.64 -28.48 36.98
C ARG A 268 9.67 -27.36 36.83
N THR A 269 10.83 -27.50 37.48
CA THR A 269 11.92 -26.52 37.39
C THR A 269 12.56 -26.51 35.99
N ARG A 270 12.68 -27.68 35.34
CA ARG A 270 13.14 -27.80 33.95
C ARG A 270 12.17 -27.11 32.99
N LEU A 271 10.86 -27.29 33.16
CA LEU A 271 9.84 -26.59 32.36
C LEU A 271 9.99 -25.08 32.47
N THR A 272 10.07 -24.52 33.69
CA THR A 272 10.25 -23.08 33.89
C THR A 272 11.55 -22.57 33.27
N ARG A 273 12.67 -23.29 33.42
CA ARG A 273 13.95 -22.91 32.82
C ARG A 273 13.92 -22.96 31.30
N ALA A 274 13.38 -24.03 30.73
CA ALA A 274 13.29 -24.21 29.29
C ALA A 274 12.30 -23.23 28.65
N TRP A 275 11.18 -22.91 29.34
CA TRP A 275 10.32 -21.79 28.98
C TRP A 275 11.13 -20.49 28.93
N THR A 276 11.86 -20.17 30.00
CA THR A 276 12.64 -18.92 30.08
C THR A 276 13.63 -18.82 28.93
N LEU A 277 14.30 -19.92 28.59
CA LEU A 277 15.22 -19.96 27.45
C LEU A 277 14.49 -19.75 26.12
N ALA A 278 13.41 -20.48 25.84
CA ALA A 278 12.64 -20.33 24.62
C ALA A 278 12.03 -18.92 24.50
N ALA A 279 11.38 -18.44 25.56
CA ALA A 279 10.82 -17.10 25.66
C ALA A 279 11.87 -16.00 25.46
N SER A 280 13.08 -16.16 26.01
CA SER A 280 14.18 -15.20 25.79
C SER A 280 14.63 -15.13 24.33
N ARG A 281 14.62 -16.26 23.61
CA ARG A 281 14.96 -16.31 22.18
C ARG A 281 13.89 -15.62 21.36
N VAL A 282 12.62 -15.96 21.59
CA VAL A 282 11.49 -15.28 20.92
C VAL A 282 11.49 -13.77 21.22
N ALA A 283 11.78 -13.37 22.45
CA ALA A 283 11.86 -11.96 22.84
C ALA A 283 13.04 -11.21 22.20
N TRP A 284 14.14 -11.92 21.94
CA TRP A 284 15.32 -11.40 21.24
C TRP A 284 15.05 -11.20 19.75
N ASP A 285 14.43 -12.20 19.11
CA ASP A 285 14.07 -12.19 17.69
C ASP A 285 12.72 -11.49 17.42
N ALA A 286 12.16 -10.82 18.43
CA ALA A 286 10.83 -10.22 18.36
C ALA A 286 10.75 -9.13 17.27
N SER A 287 9.79 -9.30 16.36
CA SER A 287 9.44 -8.32 15.33
C SER A 287 7.95 -8.00 15.39
N ALA A 288 7.57 -6.79 14.96
CA ALA A 288 6.19 -6.32 15.00
C ALA A 288 5.25 -7.16 14.08
N ASP A 289 5.81 -7.85 13.10
CA ASP A 289 5.11 -8.73 12.15
C ASP A 289 5.21 -10.23 12.46
N MET A 290 5.83 -10.62 13.58
CA MET A 290 5.99 -12.02 13.96
C MET A 290 4.66 -12.78 13.91
N SER A 291 4.62 -13.95 13.26
CA SER A 291 3.40 -14.75 13.15
C SER A 291 3.14 -15.56 14.42
N SER A 292 1.87 -15.85 14.71
CA SER A 292 1.49 -16.75 15.81
C SER A 292 2.13 -18.13 15.67
N SER A 293 2.21 -18.65 14.43
CA SER A 293 2.86 -19.92 14.14
C SER A 293 4.36 -19.93 14.45
N ALA A 294 5.06 -18.81 14.24
CA ALA A 294 6.48 -18.69 14.61
C ALA A 294 6.68 -18.73 16.12
N ILE A 295 5.76 -18.11 16.88
CA ILE A 295 5.77 -18.17 18.35
C ILE A 295 5.54 -19.61 18.81
N GLU A 296 4.52 -20.31 18.30
CA GLU A 296 4.24 -21.70 18.65
C GLU A 296 5.41 -22.64 18.33
N ALA A 297 5.98 -22.50 17.13
CA ALA A 297 7.11 -23.30 16.69
C ALA A 297 8.33 -23.17 17.62
N ALA A 298 8.54 -21.99 18.22
CA ALA A 298 9.64 -21.78 19.16
C ALA A 298 9.50 -22.61 20.46
N PHE A 299 8.28 -23.03 20.83
CA PHE A 299 8.03 -23.84 22.02
C PHE A 299 7.82 -25.34 21.71
N LEU A 300 7.75 -25.74 20.43
CA LEU A 300 7.57 -27.14 20.03
C LEU A 300 8.64 -28.09 20.60
N PRO A 301 9.96 -27.75 20.57
CA PRO A 301 11.00 -28.63 21.13
C PRO A 301 10.84 -28.86 22.64
N LEU A 302 10.22 -27.90 23.35
CA LEU A 302 9.94 -28.05 24.77
C LEU A 302 8.78 -29.03 25.00
N ALA A 303 7.74 -28.99 24.15
CA ALA A 303 6.62 -29.91 24.24
C ALA A 303 7.03 -31.37 24.02
N GLU A 304 7.92 -31.62 23.05
CA GLU A 304 8.44 -32.96 22.73
C GLU A 304 9.26 -33.59 23.87
N GLN A 305 9.90 -32.77 24.71
CA GLN A 305 10.74 -33.23 25.82
C GLN A 305 9.95 -33.51 27.12
N LEU A 306 8.65 -33.21 27.15
CA LEU A 306 7.81 -33.41 28.33
C LEU A 306 7.17 -34.80 28.34
N THR A 307 7.49 -35.56 29.39
CA THR A 307 6.90 -36.88 29.70
C THR A 307 5.63 -36.77 30.54
N CYS A 308 5.50 -35.71 31.35
CA CYS A 308 4.33 -35.47 32.19
C CYS A 308 3.19 -34.81 31.41
N PRO A 309 1.98 -35.42 31.37
CA PRO A 309 0.85 -34.87 30.62
C PRO A 309 0.32 -33.54 31.20
N LEU A 310 0.39 -33.34 32.52
CA LEU A 310 -0.05 -32.10 33.17
C LEU A 310 0.89 -30.93 32.90
N CYS A 311 2.21 -31.20 32.82
CA CYS A 311 3.20 -30.21 32.39
C CYS A 311 2.99 -29.81 30.93
N ALA A 312 2.71 -30.79 30.06
CA ALA A 312 2.40 -30.55 28.65
C ALA A 312 1.13 -29.70 28.47
N GLU A 313 0.07 -29.99 29.22
CA GLU A 313 -1.17 -29.20 29.22
C GLU A 313 -0.94 -27.77 29.74
N SER A 314 -0.15 -27.62 30.81
CA SER A 314 0.23 -26.31 31.36
C SER A 314 1.03 -25.48 30.35
N LEU A 315 1.96 -26.10 29.62
CA LEU A 315 2.71 -25.47 28.54
C LEU A 315 1.77 -25.05 27.41
N ALA A 316 0.93 -25.96 26.90
CA ALA A 316 0.01 -25.68 25.80
C ALA A 316 -0.95 -24.54 26.14
N THR A 317 -1.47 -24.51 27.37
CA THR A 317 -2.32 -23.42 27.87
C THR A 317 -1.57 -22.09 27.90
N CYS A 318 -0.31 -22.10 28.35
CA CYS A 318 0.51 -20.90 28.40
C CYS A 318 0.85 -20.36 27.00
N VAL A 319 1.24 -21.24 26.07
CA VAL A 319 1.51 -20.88 24.66
C VAL A 319 0.26 -20.30 24.01
N ARG A 320 -0.90 -20.96 24.18
CA ARG A 320 -2.18 -20.47 23.64
C ARG A 320 -2.50 -19.07 24.17
N ARG A 321 -2.34 -18.82 25.48
CA ARG A 321 -2.51 -17.49 26.06
C ARG A 321 -1.59 -16.44 25.41
N VAL A 322 -0.33 -16.78 25.13
CA VAL A 322 0.61 -15.87 24.46
C VAL A 322 0.15 -15.59 23.03
N VAL A 323 -0.25 -16.63 22.28
CA VAL A 323 -0.74 -16.52 20.90
C VAL A 323 -2.03 -15.70 20.82
N ASP A 324 -3.00 -15.99 21.68
CA ASP A 324 -4.27 -15.26 21.75
C ASP A 324 -4.00 -13.80 22.11
N GLY A 325 -3.16 -13.56 23.13
CA GLY A 325 -2.74 -12.22 23.53
C GLY A 325 -2.05 -11.46 22.40
N TRP A 326 -1.16 -12.12 21.65
CA TRP A 326 -0.44 -11.54 20.52
C TRP A 326 -1.36 -11.20 19.35
N SER A 327 -2.31 -12.08 19.04
CA SER A 327 -3.29 -11.88 17.97
C SER A 327 -4.20 -10.67 18.25
N ALA A 328 -4.48 -10.39 19.51
CA ALA A 328 -5.28 -9.25 19.95
C ALA A 328 -4.51 -7.92 19.99
N VAL A 329 -3.17 -7.94 19.87
CA VAL A 329 -2.38 -6.70 19.85
C VAL A 329 -2.70 -5.91 18.58
N LYS A 330 -2.95 -4.60 18.74
CA LYS A 330 -3.26 -3.66 17.67
C LYS A 330 -2.23 -3.67 16.53
N ARG A 331 -2.69 -3.73 15.28
CA ARG A 331 -1.86 -3.83 14.08
C ARG A 331 -1.78 -2.54 13.24
N SER A 332 -2.44 -1.47 13.66
CA SER A 332 -2.52 -0.21 12.92
C SER A 332 -2.30 1.01 13.83
N ILE A 333 -2.01 2.16 13.22
CA ILE A 333 -1.88 3.44 13.93
C ILE A 333 -3.22 3.97 14.47
N GLU A 334 -3.16 5.04 15.27
CA GLU A 334 -4.26 5.74 15.97
C GLU A 334 -4.29 7.23 15.62
#